data_AF-A0A9D1PDY6-F1
#
_entry.id   AF-A0A9D1PDY6-F1
#
_cell.length_a   1.000
_cell.length_b   1.000
_cell.length_c   1.000
_cell.angle_alpha   90.00
_cell.angle_beta   90.00
_cell.angle_gamma   90.00
#
_symmetry.space_group_name_H-M   'P 1'
#
loop_
_entity.id
_entity.type
_entity.pdbx_description
1 polymer ?
#
loop_
_entity_poly.entity_id
_entity_poly.type
_entity_poly.pdbx_seq_one_letter_code
_entity_poly.pdbx_strand_id
1 'polypeptide(L)'
;MAMNAYEAYKMQSNCKKVIVEAPGHAVGTVVDIMVDGFDKVERITENVCESIKKETDTAIVPDSVVTPSKVQTLADLFGEELDEKFRRTESGDGMYSGISMEAEGMKQQYLVFISTADNAAVPIKVIPVVPSGFELFGYSKKKPFKKASTVDVKPDKDNPGEVYLETMRMKRIIQKYKPGEVWSRSDIKEYIQEIGDWTQKMSPQRKEALEKKSLHKRTELIGRSRTRFDYLKGSCKKCRKIVISDRAYTSIIAEALSRDPDETGGILLGIIDKDTWYVVEATDPGLSTFHNRVHHEMDEKYHNHIYPVISRLYEKDLCLLGLWHRHPGTLNTFSGDDNRTNTSYSEAIGNGTLSFLLNFVPDAQLTCYYLDDKGTGSYYKPEVKIGDKYFKGTDYLVLADEKTLIARKRQMQREIKEVG
;
A
#
# COMPACT_ATOMS: atom_id res chain seq x y z
N MET A 1 -6.49 37.16 -38.68
CA MET A 1 -5.31 36.27 -38.49
C MET A 1 -5.85 34.91 -38.08
N ALA A 2 -5.55 33.86 -38.84
CA ALA A 2 -5.96 32.50 -38.47
C ALA A 2 -5.17 32.06 -37.22
N MET A 3 -5.86 31.59 -36.18
CA MET A 3 -5.22 30.96 -35.02
C MET A 3 -4.34 29.80 -35.51
N ASN A 4 -3.08 29.77 -35.08
CA ASN A 4 -2.20 28.65 -35.41
C ASN A 4 -2.66 27.39 -34.64
N ALA A 5 -2.35 26.21 -35.16
CA ALA A 5 -2.77 24.93 -34.57
C ALA A 5 -2.31 24.73 -33.10
N TYR A 6 -1.27 25.45 -32.66
CA TYR A 6 -0.74 25.40 -31.30
C TYR A 6 -1.58 26.21 -30.29
N GLU A 7 -2.12 27.36 -30.71
CA GLU A 7 -3.08 28.16 -29.93
C GLU A 7 -4.43 27.43 -29.81
N ALA A 8 -4.86 26.75 -30.87
CA ALA A 8 -6.06 25.90 -30.86
C ALA A 8 -5.90 24.67 -29.94
N TYR A 9 -4.71 24.06 -29.91
CA TYR A 9 -4.35 22.94 -29.03
C TYR A 9 -4.38 23.33 -27.54
N LYS A 10 -3.80 24.49 -27.18
CA LYS A 10 -3.85 25.03 -25.80
C LYS A 10 -5.27 25.24 -25.28
N MET A 11 -6.23 25.52 -26.16
CA MET A 11 -7.64 25.75 -25.78
C MET A 11 -8.48 24.47 -25.73
N GLN A 12 -8.01 23.36 -26.30
CA GLN A 12 -8.73 22.08 -26.30
C GLN A 12 -8.35 21.16 -25.13
N SER A 13 -7.15 21.29 -24.56
CA SER A 13 -6.72 20.46 -23.42
C SER A 13 -6.95 21.20 -22.09
N ASN A 14 -7.98 20.81 -21.33
CA ASN A 14 -8.17 21.26 -19.95
C ASN A 14 -7.12 20.68 -18.97
N CYS A 15 -6.17 19.88 -19.44
CA CYS A 15 -5.04 19.35 -18.67
C CYS A 15 -3.71 19.85 -19.24
N LYS A 16 -2.91 20.51 -18.40
CA LYS A 16 -1.49 20.73 -18.71
C LYS A 16 -0.76 19.40 -18.56
N LYS A 17 0.16 19.06 -19.46
CA LYS A 17 1.19 18.07 -19.12
C LYS A 17 2.01 18.67 -17.98
N VAL A 18 2.03 17.98 -16.84
CA VAL A 18 2.76 18.44 -15.66
C VAL A 18 3.87 17.45 -15.38
N ILE A 19 5.09 17.98 -15.28
CA ILE A 19 6.22 17.26 -14.68
C ILE A 19 5.98 17.34 -13.18
N VAL A 20 5.75 16.20 -12.54
CA VAL A 20 5.74 16.16 -11.09
C VAL A 20 7.21 16.13 -10.69
N GLU A 21 7.74 17.27 -10.28
CA GLU A 21 8.75 17.23 -9.23
C GLU A 21 8.01 16.62 -8.05
N ALA A 22 8.17 15.32 -7.82
CA ALA A 22 7.84 14.78 -6.51
C ALA A 22 8.57 15.72 -5.54
N PRO A 23 7.91 16.24 -4.49
CA PRO A 23 8.56 17.20 -3.63
C PRO A 23 9.91 16.62 -3.27
N GLY A 24 10.99 17.33 -3.63
CA GLY A 24 12.29 17.03 -3.10
C GLY A 24 12.06 16.98 -1.59
N HIS A 25 12.19 15.77 -1.02
CA HIS A 25 11.64 15.36 0.30
C HIS A 25 10.18 14.85 0.32
N ALA A 26 9.90 13.70 -0.29
CA ALA A 26 8.96 12.72 0.28
C ALA A 26 9.78 11.63 0.98
N VAL A 27 10.30 11.98 2.16
CA VAL A 27 10.95 11.04 3.07
C VAL A 27 9.83 10.26 3.75
N GLY A 28 9.74 8.97 3.41
CA GLY A 28 9.39 7.88 4.31
C GLY A 28 7.97 7.86 4.85
N THR A 29 7.27 6.75 4.58
CA THR A 29 5.87 6.63 4.93
C THR A 29 5.49 5.44 5.79
N VAL A 30 4.62 5.70 6.76
CA VAL A 30 4.12 4.78 7.78
C VAL A 30 2.59 4.85 7.75
N VAL A 31 1.91 3.71 7.80
CA VAL A 31 0.46 3.64 7.91
C VAL A 31 0.03 3.45 9.37
N ASP A 32 -0.76 4.41 9.85
CA ASP A 32 -1.53 4.32 11.08
C ASP A 32 -2.80 3.49 10.89
N ILE A 33 -2.89 2.39 11.61
CA ILE A 33 -4.05 1.51 11.68
C ILE A 33 -5.01 2.04 12.78
N MET A 34 -6.21 2.46 12.39
CA MET A 34 -7.37 2.54 13.29
C MET A 34 -8.31 1.37 12.98
N VAL A 35 -8.50 0.48 13.96
CA VAL A 35 -9.51 -0.57 13.93
C VAL A 35 -10.72 -0.09 14.70
N ASP A 36 -11.82 0.19 14.00
CA ASP A 36 -13.13 0.35 14.61
C ASP A 36 -13.95 -0.94 14.41
N GLY A 37 -14.40 -1.51 15.54
CA GLY A 37 -15.65 -2.25 15.64
C GLY A 37 -15.62 -3.75 15.30
N PHE A 38 -15.33 -4.58 16.30
CA PHE A 38 -15.87 -5.94 16.36
C PHE A 38 -17.40 -5.88 16.49
N ASP A 39 -18.13 -6.53 15.59
CA ASP A 39 -19.27 -7.40 15.93
C ASP A 39 -19.86 -8.12 14.71
N LYS A 40 -20.06 -9.44 14.86
CA LYS A 40 -20.89 -10.37 14.06
C LYS A 40 -20.40 -10.82 12.68
N VAL A 41 -19.54 -11.85 12.65
CA VAL A 41 -19.59 -12.91 11.61
C VAL A 41 -19.23 -14.29 12.21
N GLU A 42 -19.99 -14.72 13.22
CA GLU A 42 -20.11 -16.15 13.56
C GLU A 42 -21.52 -16.58 13.15
N ARG A 43 -21.65 -17.36 12.06
CA ARG A 43 -22.78 -18.29 11.73
C ARG A 43 -22.94 -18.70 10.26
N ILE A 44 -22.04 -18.35 9.33
CA ILE A 44 -22.24 -18.72 7.91
C ILE A 44 -21.37 -19.91 7.46
N THR A 45 -20.38 -20.34 8.24
CA THR A 45 -19.41 -21.36 7.82
C THR A 45 -19.82 -22.82 8.04
N GLU A 46 -20.92 -23.12 8.74
CA GLU A 46 -21.34 -24.52 8.96
C GLU A 46 -22.13 -25.13 7.79
N ASN A 47 -22.81 -24.33 6.96
CA ASN A 47 -23.71 -24.87 5.93
C ASN A 47 -23.06 -25.14 4.55
N VAL A 48 -21.79 -24.78 4.35
CA VAL A 48 -21.12 -24.96 3.03
C VAL A 48 -20.28 -26.24 2.97
N CYS A 49 -19.99 -26.88 4.11
CA CYS A 49 -19.16 -28.10 4.16
C CYS A 49 -19.93 -29.43 4.00
N GLU A 50 -21.27 -29.45 4.03
CA GLU A 50 -22.04 -30.69 3.88
C GLU A 50 -22.31 -31.10 2.42
N SER A 51 -22.06 -30.22 1.44
CA SER A 51 -22.48 -30.46 0.05
C SER A 51 -21.43 -31.12 -0.85
N ILE A 52 -20.22 -31.39 -0.37
CA ILE A 52 -19.10 -31.91 -1.21
C ILE A 52 -18.69 -33.35 -0.82
N LYS A 53 -19.36 -33.98 0.15
CA LYS A 53 -19.04 -35.36 0.60
C LYS A 53 -20.01 -36.45 0.12
N LYS A 54 -20.72 -36.24 -0.99
CA LYS A 54 -21.49 -37.32 -1.65
C LYS A 54 -20.99 -37.51 -3.07
N GLU A 55 -19.97 -38.34 -3.20
CA GLU A 55 -19.74 -39.28 -4.32
C GLU A 55 -18.33 -39.85 -4.20
N THR A 56 -18.21 -40.94 -3.44
CA THR A 56 -17.42 -42.15 -3.76
C THR A 56 -17.36 -43.01 -2.50
N ASP A 57 -18.41 -43.80 -2.27
CA ASP A 57 -18.32 -44.99 -1.44
C ASP A 57 -17.85 -46.15 -2.32
N THR A 58 -16.70 -46.72 -2.02
CA THR A 58 -16.52 -48.17 -2.18
C THR A 58 -15.50 -48.65 -1.15
N ALA A 59 -15.98 -49.53 -0.28
CA ALA A 59 -15.30 -50.02 0.91
C ALA A 59 -14.12 -50.95 0.59
N ILE A 60 -12.96 -50.67 1.19
CA ILE A 60 -11.96 -51.68 1.58
C ILE A 60 -11.33 -51.19 2.90
N VAL A 61 -11.53 -51.94 3.98
CA VAL A 61 -10.81 -51.79 5.26
C VAL A 61 -9.46 -52.50 5.11
N PRO A 62 -8.33 -51.83 5.41
CA PRO A 62 -7.47 -52.36 6.48
C PRO A 62 -6.77 -51.29 7.33
N ASP A 63 -6.65 -51.66 8.61
CA ASP A 63 -5.65 -51.32 9.63
C ASP A 63 -5.28 -49.87 9.96
N SER A 64 -5.32 -49.63 11.28
CA SER A 64 -4.93 -48.44 12.02
C SER A 64 -3.55 -47.92 11.60
N VAL A 65 -3.54 -46.89 10.75
CA VAL A 65 -2.38 -46.00 10.61
C VAL A 65 -2.52 -44.90 11.65
N VAL A 66 -1.66 -44.96 12.67
CA VAL A 66 -1.42 -43.85 13.59
C VAL A 66 -1.00 -42.64 12.76
N THR A 67 -1.87 -41.64 12.65
CA THR A 67 -1.51 -40.33 12.09
C THR A 67 -0.45 -39.70 12.99
N PRO A 68 0.72 -39.28 12.47
CA PRO A 68 1.70 -38.60 13.30
C PRO A 68 1.10 -37.29 13.80
N SER A 69 1.23 -37.03 15.10
CA SER A 69 0.84 -35.75 15.71
C SER A 69 1.47 -34.62 14.92
N LYS A 70 0.65 -33.69 14.42
CA LYS A 70 1.10 -32.49 13.71
C LYS A 70 2.16 -31.80 14.57
N VAL A 71 3.41 -31.75 14.10
CA VAL A 71 4.51 -31.09 14.82
C VAL A 71 4.13 -29.62 14.97
N GLN A 72 3.92 -29.18 16.21
CA GLN A 72 3.48 -27.82 16.51
C GLN A 72 4.60 -26.84 16.15
N THR A 73 4.32 -25.88 15.29
CA THR A 73 5.31 -24.88 14.87
C THR A 73 5.39 -23.73 15.87
N LEU A 74 6.48 -22.96 15.82
CA LEU A 74 6.63 -21.75 16.63
C LEU A 74 5.51 -20.74 16.37
N ALA A 75 5.05 -20.63 15.12
CA ALA A 75 3.93 -19.77 14.74
C ALA A 75 2.59 -20.26 15.31
N ASP A 76 2.37 -21.59 15.39
CA ASP A 76 1.16 -22.15 16.02
C ASP A 76 1.14 -21.80 17.52
N LEU A 77 2.27 -21.91 18.21
CA LEU A 77 2.35 -21.59 19.63
C LEU A 77 2.18 -20.09 19.92
N PHE A 78 2.78 -19.23 19.10
CA PHE A 78 2.54 -17.78 19.20
C PHE A 78 1.07 -17.45 18.92
N GLY A 79 0.47 -18.09 17.92
CA GLY A 79 -0.94 -17.90 17.58
C GLY A 79 -1.88 -18.31 18.71
N GLU A 80 -1.61 -19.44 19.36
CA GLU A 80 -2.37 -19.89 20.54
C GLU A 80 -2.26 -18.91 21.72
N GLU A 81 -1.06 -18.40 21.99
CA GLU A 81 -0.84 -17.51 23.14
C GLU A 81 -1.36 -16.09 22.91
N LEU A 82 -1.37 -15.63 21.65
CA LEU A 82 -1.86 -14.30 21.27
C LEU A 82 -3.34 -14.28 20.86
N ASP A 83 -3.98 -15.45 20.74
CA ASP A 83 -5.29 -15.63 20.09
C ASP A 83 -5.34 -15.05 18.66
N GLU A 84 -4.27 -15.30 17.89
CA GLU A 84 -4.04 -14.70 16.59
C GLU A 84 -3.68 -15.73 15.52
N LYS A 85 -4.13 -15.52 14.28
CA LYS A 85 -3.86 -16.44 13.17
C LYS A 85 -2.65 -15.98 12.35
N PHE A 86 -1.54 -16.70 12.51
CA PHE A 86 -0.35 -16.48 11.69
C PHE A 86 -0.56 -16.96 10.24
N ARG A 87 -0.17 -16.10 9.29
CA ARG A 87 -0.27 -16.36 7.84
C ARG A 87 1.12 -16.60 7.27
N ARG A 88 1.22 -17.48 6.28
CA ARG A 88 2.48 -17.74 5.56
C ARG A 88 2.80 -16.57 4.62
N THR A 89 4.07 -16.23 4.51
CA THR A 89 4.56 -15.32 3.47
C THR A 89 4.53 -16.01 2.11
N GLU A 90 4.27 -15.27 1.03
CA GLU A 90 4.17 -15.89 -0.31
C GLU A 90 5.55 -16.29 -0.86
N SER A 91 6.60 -15.56 -0.47
CA SER A 91 8.00 -15.99 -0.62
C SER A 91 8.34 -17.27 0.15
N GLY A 92 7.49 -17.68 1.09
CA GLY A 92 7.67 -18.86 1.93
C GLY A 92 8.72 -18.72 3.03
N ASP A 93 9.33 -17.54 3.18
CA ASP A 93 10.43 -17.22 4.10
C ASP A 93 10.00 -16.96 5.56
N GLY A 94 8.69 -16.95 5.85
CA GLY A 94 8.18 -16.68 7.18
C GLY A 94 6.69 -16.87 7.37
N MET A 95 6.27 -16.65 8.61
CA MET A 95 4.91 -16.58 9.09
C MET A 95 4.72 -15.24 9.80
N TYR A 96 3.54 -14.64 9.76
CA TYR A 96 3.32 -13.33 10.40
C TYR A 96 1.91 -13.12 10.92
N SER A 97 1.76 -12.25 11.92
CA SER A 97 0.49 -11.70 12.36
C SER A 97 0.65 -10.27 12.87
N GLY A 98 -0.42 -9.48 12.80
CA GLY A 98 -0.52 -8.21 13.51
C GLY A 98 -1.00 -8.46 14.93
N ILE A 99 -0.46 -7.75 15.92
CA ILE A 99 -0.92 -7.81 17.31
C ILE A 99 -1.08 -6.39 17.87
N SER A 100 -1.94 -6.24 18.87
CA SER A 100 -2.14 -4.98 19.59
C SER A 100 -1.88 -5.17 21.08
N MET A 101 -1.06 -4.29 21.65
CA MET A 101 -0.79 -4.22 23.08
C MET A 101 -1.33 -2.91 23.63
N GLU A 102 -1.99 -2.94 24.78
CA GLU A 102 -2.49 -1.73 25.45
C GLU A 102 -1.67 -1.46 26.71
N ALA A 103 -1.21 -0.22 26.86
CA ALA A 103 -0.56 0.25 28.08
C ALA A 103 -0.91 1.72 28.29
N GLU A 104 -1.25 2.08 29.53
CA GLU A 104 -1.66 3.45 29.93
C GLU A 104 -2.80 4.03 29.07
N GLY A 105 -3.76 3.18 28.66
CA GLY A 105 -4.91 3.57 27.84
C GLY A 105 -4.57 3.91 26.40
N MET A 106 -3.34 3.62 25.96
CA MET A 106 -2.89 3.78 24.57
C MET A 106 -2.67 2.40 23.96
N LYS A 107 -3.14 2.19 22.73
CA LYS A 107 -2.83 1.00 21.94
C LYS A 107 -1.50 1.18 21.21
N GLN A 108 -0.72 0.11 21.13
CA GLN A 108 0.46 -0.02 20.30
C GLN A 108 0.26 -1.22 19.41
N GLN A 109 0.43 -1.03 18.11
CA GLN A 109 0.35 -2.14 17.17
C GLN A 109 1.73 -2.61 16.75
N TYR A 110 1.84 -3.91 16.54
CA TYR A 110 3.04 -4.58 16.09
C TYR A 110 2.76 -5.55 14.96
N LEU A 111 3.73 -5.72 14.07
CA LEU A 111 3.82 -6.86 13.19
C LEU A 111 4.80 -7.87 13.82
N VAL A 112 4.31 -9.07 14.11
CA VAL A 112 5.14 -10.20 14.52
C VAL A 112 5.44 -11.03 13.28
N PHE A 113 6.71 -11.15 12.95
CA PHE A 113 7.21 -12.00 11.87
C PHE A 113 8.07 -13.11 12.48
N ILE A 114 7.83 -14.35 12.07
CA ILE A 114 8.57 -15.55 12.48
C ILE A 114 9.16 -16.17 11.22
N SER A 115 10.48 -16.24 11.12
CA SER A 115 11.14 -16.82 9.94
C SER A 115 10.94 -18.33 9.89
N THR A 116 10.77 -18.86 8.68
CA THR A 116 10.76 -20.31 8.40
C THR A 116 12.16 -20.83 8.05
N ALA A 117 13.17 -19.97 7.95
CA ALA A 117 14.53 -20.37 7.62
C ALA A 117 15.26 -20.94 8.84
N ASP A 118 15.79 -22.16 8.69
CA ASP A 118 16.55 -22.89 9.72
C ASP A 118 17.87 -22.23 10.11
N ASN A 119 18.26 -21.10 9.53
CA ASN A 119 19.48 -20.37 9.87
C ASN A 119 19.24 -18.87 10.07
N ALA A 120 17.98 -18.47 10.26
CA ALA A 120 17.64 -17.07 10.50
C ALA A 120 18.39 -16.53 11.73
N ALA A 121 19.26 -15.54 11.51
CA ALA A 121 20.00 -14.88 12.59
C ALA A 121 19.06 -14.18 13.59
N VAL A 122 17.84 -13.84 13.15
CA VAL A 122 16.77 -13.27 13.95
C VAL A 122 15.49 -14.06 13.62
N PRO A 123 15.14 -15.10 14.40
CA PRO A 123 14.02 -15.99 14.07
C PRO A 123 12.66 -15.32 14.28
N ILE A 124 12.59 -14.27 15.11
CA ILE A 124 11.37 -13.50 15.37
C ILE A 124 11.69 -12.01 15.31
N LYS A 125 10.90 -11.25 14.57
CA LYS A 125 10.91 -9.79 14.56
C LYS A 125 9.56 -9.28 15.04
N VAL A 126 9.60 -8.35 15.99
CA VAL A 126 8.41 -7.63 16.46
C VAL A 126 8.61 -6.17 16.06
N ILE A 127 7.87 -5.72 15.07
CA ILE A 127 8.07 -4.41 14.42
C ILE A 127 6.94 -3.48 14.90
N PRO A 128 7.24 -2.36 15.57
CA PRO A 128 6.21 -1.39 15.95
C PRO A 128 5.65 -0.72 14.70
N VAL A 129 4.33 -0.74 14.55
CA VAL A 129 3.61 -0.20 13.39
C VAL A 129 2.87 1.07 13.74
N VAL A 130 2.22 1.13 14.92
CA VAL A 130 1.38 2.27 15.31
C VAL A 130 1.51 2.61 16.80
N PRO A 131 2.18 3.72 17.15
CA PRO A 131 3.09 4.47 16.29
C PRO A 131 4.26 3.60 15.83
N SER A 132 4.77 3.85 14.62
CA SER A 132 5.93 3.17 14.06
C SER A 132 7.22 3.53 14.78
N GLY A 133 8.28 2.76 14.54
CA GLY A 133 9.61 3.11 15.02
C GLY A 133 10.06 4.51 14.60
N PHE A 134 9.74 4.92 13.38
CA PHE A 134 10.03 6.28 12.89
C PHE A 134 9.33 7.34 13.74
N GLU A 135 8.04 7.16 14.04
CA GLU A 135 7.26 8.12 14.83
C GLU A 135 7.68 8.16 16.29
N LEU A 136 8.04 7.00 16.86
CA LEU A 136 8.51 6.89 18.23
C LEU A 136 9.88 7.54 18.45
N PHE A 137 10.76 7.51 17.45
CA PHE A 137 12.18 7.82 17.64
C PHE A 137 12.74 8.91 16.72
N GLY A 138 12.01 9.32 15.69
CA GLY A 138 12.36 10.43 14.80
C GLY A 138 13.67 10.24 14.00
N TYR A 139 14.08 9.00 13.73
CA TYR A 139 15.29 8.73 12.94
C TYR A 139 15.03 8.84 11.43
N SER A 140 16.05 9.06 10.61
CA SER A 140 15.88 9.12 9.15
C SER A 140 15.82 7.72 8.55
N LYS A 141 14.82 7.42 7.71
CA LYS A 141 14.74 6.12 6.99
C LYS A 141 15.97 5.80 6.13
N LYS A 142 16.77 6.81 5.74
CA LYS A 142 17.98 6.66 4.91
C LYS A 142 19.24 6.25 5.68
N LYS A 143 19.21 6.25 7.02
CA LYS A 143 20.40 5.94 7.86
C LYS A 143 20.01 5.06 9.05
N PRO A 144 20.86 4.09 9.46
CA PRO A 144 20.60 3.28 10.63
C PRO A 144 20.34 4.13 11.87
N PHE A 145 19.30 3.77 12.64
CA PHE A 145 18.98 4.45 13.88
C PHE A 145 20.09 4.24 14.91
N LYS A 146 21.00 5.22 15.04
CA LYS A 146 22.22 5.11 15.87
C LYS A 146 21.96 4.87 17.36
N LYS A 147 20.78 5.22 17.87
CA LYS A 147 20.40 5.06 19.29
C LYS A 147 19.50 3.84 19.54
N ALA A 148 19.26 3.00 18.52
CA ALA A 148 18.33 1.86 18.60
C ALA A 148 18.55 0.98 19.84
N SER A 149 19.79 0.58 20.11
CA SER A 149 20.12 -0.28 21.24
C SER A 149 19.85 0.33 22.61
N THR A 150 19.80 1.67 22.72
CA THR A 150 19.52 2.36 24.00
C THR A 150 18.04 2.33 24.38
N VAL A 151 17.18 2.00 23.43
CA VAL A 151 15.73 1.88 23.59
C VAL A 151 15.24 0.47 23.27
N ASP A 152 16.14 -0.52 23.34
CA ASP A 152 15.84 -1.93 23.11
C ASP A 152 15.21 -2.24 21.74
N VAL A 153 15.62 -1.52 20.70
CA VAL A 153 15.29 -1.84 19.30
C VAL A 153 16.55 -2.00 18.47
N LYS A 154 16.40 -2.54 17.27
CA LYS A 154 17.49 -2.66 16.30
C LYS A 154 16.99 -2.35 14.89
N PRO A 155 17.80 -1.68 14.04
CA PRO A 155 17.45 -1.50 12.64
C PRO A 155 17.23 -2.84 11.97
N ASP A 156 16.13 -2.98 11.24
CA ASP A 156 15.92 -4.15 10.40
C ASP A 156 16.79 -4.03 9.14
N LYS A 157 17.67 -5.01 8.93
CA LYS A 157 18.53 -5.05 7.75
C LYS A 157 17.76 -5.47 6.51
N ASP A 158 16.74 -6.30 6.69
CA ASP A 158 15.91 -6.82 5.61
C ASP A 158 14.84 -5.80 5.22
N ASN A 159 14.52 -4.86 6.13
CA ASN A 159 13.59 -3.76 5.90
C ASN A 159 14.25 -2.40 6.27
N PRO A 160 15.10 -1.84 5.37
CA PRO A 160 15.78 -0.57 5.63
C PRO A 160 14.82 0.56 6.00
N GLY A 161 15.07 1.23 7.13
CA GLY A 161 14.20 2.29 7.65
C GLY A 161 13.21 1.80 8.72
N GLU A 162 13.09 0.50 8.93
CA GLU A 162 12.33 -0.08 10.03
C GLU A 162 13.23 -0.50 11.19
N VAL A 163 12.61 -0.68 12.35
CA VAL A 163 13.24 -1.25 13.55
C VAL A 163 12.39 -2.39 14.07
N TYR A 164 13.02 -3.34 14.75
CA TYR A 164 12.31 -4.37 15.50
C TYR A 164 12.79 -4.37 16.97
N LEU A 165 11.92 -4.82 17.87
CA LEU A 165 12.23 -4.91 19.30
C LEU A 165 13.34 -5.95 19.51
N GLU A 166 14.35 -5.56 20.29
CA GLU A 166 15.51 -6.40 20.59
C GLU A 166 15.97 -6.14 22.03
N THR A 167 15.14 -6.53 23.00
CA THR A 167 15.50 -6.40 24.42
C THR A 167 16.52 -7.48 24.84
N MET A 168 17.23 -7.23 25.95
CA MET A 168 18.15 -8.22 26.52
C MET A 168 17.45 -9.51 26.96
N ARG A 169 16.15 -9.47 27.27
CA ARG A 169 15.37 -10.64 27.65
C ARG A 169 14.94 -11.44 26.41
N MET A 170 14.46 -10.76 25.37
CA MET A 170 14.17 -11.38 24.07
C MET A 170 15.40 -12.10 23.51
N LYS A 171 16.58 -11.46 23.55
CA LYS A 171 17.85 -12.07 23.15
C LYS A 171 18.15 -13.35 23.92
N ARG A 172 17.99 -13.32 25.25
CA ARG A 172 18.25 -14.48 26.11
C ARG A 172 17.30 -15.63 25.79
N ILE A 173 16.02 -15.35 25.54
CA ILE A 173 15.05 -16.38 25.14
C ILE A 173 15.45 -16.98 23.79
N ILE A 174 15.72 -16.16 22.77
CA ILE A 174 16.15 -16.63 21.44
C ILE A 174 17.41 -17.50 21.54
N GLN A 175 18.38 -17.12 22.37
CA GLN A 175 19.64 -17.84 22.55
C GLN A 175 19.51 -19.20 23.27
N LYS A 176 18.39 -19.47 23.95
CA LYS A 176 18.13 -20.79 24.57
C LYS A 176 17.93 -21.88 23.52
N TYR A 177 17.47 -21.51 22.33
CA TYR A 177 17.01 -22.42 21.30
C TYR A 177 17.95 -22.42 20.11
N LYS A 178 18.19 -23.61 19.55
CA LYS A 178 18.82 -23.71 18.23
C LYS A 178 17.79 -23.33 17.16
N PRO A 179 18.24 -22.87 15.99
CA PRO A 179 17.35 -22.67 14.86
C PRO A 179 16.50 -23.91 14.57
N GLY A 180 15.20 -23.73 14.37
CA GLY A 180 14.23 -24.81 14.15
C GLY A 180 13.73 -25.52 15.41
N GLU A 181 14.29 -25.25 16.60
CA GLU A 181 13.76 -25.80 17.85
C GLU A 181 12.46 -25.09 18.28
N VAL A 182 11.49 -25.89 18.72
CA VAL A 182 10.21 -25.39 19.24
C VAL A 182 10.40 -24.83 20.64
N TRP A 183 9.91 -23.61 20.87
CA TRP A 183 10.05 -22.94 22.15
C TRP A 183 9.07 -23.49 23.19
N SER A 184 9.45 -23.45 24.46
CA SER A 184 8.55 -23.77 25.56
C SER A 184 7.41 -22.73 25.64
N ARG A 185 6.21 -23.15 26.02
CA ARG A 185 5.08 -22.21 26.24
C ARG A 185 5.43 -21.12 27.26
N SER A 186 6.25 -21.44 28.26
CA SER A 186 6.71 -20.45 29.26
C SER A 186 7.58 -19.38 28.62
N ASP A 187 8.49 -19.75 27.72
CA ASP A 187 9.36 -18.79 27.04
C ASP A 187 8.59 -17.93 26.02
N ILE A 188 7.55 -18.48 25.38
CA ILE A 188 6.66 -17.72 24.49
C ILE A 188 5.88 -16.68 25.28
N LYS A 189 5.28 -17.08 26.42
CA LYS A 189 4.65 -16.15 27.36
C LYS A 189 5.61 -15.06 27.82
N GLU A 190 6.83 -15.45 28.19
CA GLU A 190 7.87 -14.51 28.61
C GLU A 190 8.25 -13.54 27.49
N TYR A 191 8.33 -14.01 26.25
CA TYR A 191 8.63 -13.19 25.07
C TYR A 191 7.51 -12.19 24.78
N ILE A 192 6.25 -12.64 24.84
CA ILE A 192 5.08 -11.78 24.64
C ILE A 192 4.95 -10.75 25.77
N GLN A 193 5.18 -11.16 27.02
CA GLN A 193 5.21 -10.26 28.16
C GLN A 193 6.26 -9.16 27.96
N GLU A 194 7.43 -9.50 27.41
CA GLU A 194 8.48 -8.52 27.12
C GLU A 194 8.05 -7.50 26.05
N ILE A 195 7.18 -7.87 25.09
CA ILE A 195 6.55 -6.91 24.17
C ILE A 195 5.67 -5.94 24.98
N GLY A 196 4.87 -6.46 25.91
CA GLY A 196 4.03 -5.65 26.81
C GLY A 196 4.85 -4.71 27.70
N ASP A 197 5.91 -5.22 28.34
CA ASP A 197 6.81 -4.46 29.22
C ASP A 197 7.50 -3.33 28.45
N TRP A 198 7.97 -3.62 27.22
CA TRP A 198 8.51 -2.60 26.33
C TRP A 198 7.44 -1.56 25.94
N THR A 199 6.22 -2.00 25.64
CA THR A 199 5.07 -1.13 25.32
C THR A 199 4.77 -0.15 26.45
N GLN A 200 4.84 -0.62 27.70
CA GLN A 200 4.69 0.19 28.92
C GLN A 200 5.88 1.13 29.11
N LYS A 201 7.11 0.64 28.93
CA LYS A 201 8.33 1.46 29.03
C LYS A 201 8.32 2.65 28.06
N MET A 202 7.78 2.45 26.85
CA MET A 202 7.71 3.46 25.81
C MET A 202 6.48 4.35 25.88
N SER A 203 5.63 4.26 26.92
CA SER A 203 4.46 5.12 27.06
C SER A 203 4.75 6.62 26.89
N PRO A 204 5.86 7.20 27.42
CA PRO A 204 6.18 8.62 27.19
C PRO A 204 6.40 8.95 25.71
N GLN A 205 7.18 8.13 25.00
CA GLN A 205 7.47 8.30 23.57
C GLN A 205 6.24 8.07 22.71
N ARG A 206 5.42 7.07 23.07
CA ARG A 206 4.15 6.77 22.40
C ARG A 206 3.17 7.93 22.55
N LYS A 207 3.07 8.48 23.76
CA LYS A 207 2.27 9.68 24.04
C LYS A 207 2.79 10.88 23.25
N GLU A 208 4.09 11.13 23.26
CA GLU A 208 4.70 12.22 22.48
C GLU A 208 4.48 12.04 20.97
N ALA A 209 4.60 10.82 20.44
CA ALA A 209 4.37 10.52 19.03
C ALA A 209 2.90 10.74 18.64
N LEU A 210 1.95 10.23 19.44
CA LEU A 210 0.52 10.43 19.24
C LEU A 210 0.12 11.90 19.43
N GLU A 211 0.73 12.61 20.40
CA GLU A 211 0.53 14.05 20.61
C GLU A 211 1.10 14.87 19.47
N LYS A 212 2.33 14.58 18.99
CA LYS A 212 2.93 15.23 17.80
C LYS A 212 2.10 14.98 16.57
N LYS A 213 1.57 13.78 16.39
CA LYS A 213 0.61 13.47 15.34
C LYS A 213 -0.69 14.24 15.53
N SER A 214 -1.18 14.37 16.75
CA SER A 214 -2.35 15.20 17.08
C SER A 214 -2.10 16.70 16.91
N LEU A 215 -0.85 17.16 17.11
CA LEU A 215 -0.38 18.53 17.00
C LEU A 215 -0.09 18.89 15.54
N HIS A 216 0.50 17.99 14.75
CA HIS A 216 0.54 18.08 13.29
C HIS A 216 -0.88 18.13 12.74
N LYS A 217 -1.75 17.22 13.20
CA LYS A 217 -3.18 17.25 12.89
C LYS A 217 -3.81 18.58 13.35
N ARG A 218 -3.46 19.14 14.51
CA ARG A 218 -3.97 20.43 15.02
C ARG A 218 -3.43 21.64 14.26
N THR A 219 -2.17 21.64 13.85
CA THR A 219 -1.54 22.71 13.07
C THR A 219 -2.01 22.66 11.62
N GLU A 220 -2.29 21.47 11.08
CA GLU A 220 -3.08 21.29 9.86
C GLU A 220 -4.53 21.78 10.04
N LEU A 221 -5.19 21.47 11.16
CA LEU A 221 -6.57 21.87 11.48
C LEU A 221 -6.73 23.38 11.76
N ILE A 222 -5.71 24.06 12.29
CA ILE A 222 -5.71 25.53 12.49
C ILE A 222 -5.50 26.25 11.15
N GLY A 223 -4.91 25.56 10.16
CA GLY A 223 -4.71 26.08 8.81
C GLY A 223 -5.86 25.82 7.82
N ARG A 224 -6.59 24.70 7.90
CA ARG A 224 -7.61 24.32 6.89
C ARG A 224 -8.78 23.50 7.47
N SER A 225 -9.96 23.73 6.87
CA SER A 225 -11.31 23.20 7.17
C SER A 225 -11.41 21.76 7.72
N ARG A 226 -12.44 21.55 8.56
CA ARG A 226 -12.70 20.42 9.47
C ARG A 226 -13.09 19.05 8.82
N THR A 227 -12.78 18.77 7.55
CA THR A 227 -13.32 17.59 6.80
C THR A 227 -12.40 17.02 5.67
N ARG A 228 -11.09 17.29 5.71
CA ARG A 228 -10.16 16.83 4.65
C ARG A 228 -9.92 15.31 4.76
N PHE A 229 -9.92 14.65 3.60
CA PHE A 229 -9.76 13.20 3.38
C PHE A 229 -10.90 12.30 3.86
N ASP A 230 -12.07 12.87 4.18
CA ASP A 230 -13.27 12.06 4.41
C ASP A 230 -13.67 11.28 3.16
N TYR A 231 -14.36 10.15 3.34
CA TYR A 231 -14.89 9.32 2.26
C TYR A 231 -16.36 9.65 2.01
N LEU A 232 -16.61 10.47 0.99
CA LEU A 232 -17.96 10.84 0.58
C LEU A 232 -18.54 9.81 -0.38
N LYS A 233 -19.81 9.44 -0.16
CA LYS A 233 -20.52 8.52 -1.05
C LYS A 233 -20.84 9.19 -2.37
N GLY A 234 -20.73 8.42 -3.45
CA GLY A 234 -21.04 8.85 -4.79
C GLY A 234 -19.93 9.70 -5.40
N SER A 235 -20.32 10.56 -6.34
CA SER A 235 -19.39 11.23 -7.24
C SER A 235 -19.46 12.74 -7.09
N CYS A 236 -18.37 13.46 -7.42
CA CYS A 236 -18.37 14.92 -7.39
C CYS A 236 -18.57 15.50 -8.79
N LYS A 237 -18.87 16.81 -8.89
CA LYS A 237 -19.07 17.47 -10.19
C LYS A 237 -17.85 17.40 -11.13
N LYS A 238 -16.64 17.23 -10.57
CA LYS A 238 -15.37 17.15 -11.32
C LYS A 238 -15.01 15.73 -11.76
N CYS A 239 -15.56 14.72 -11.11
CA CYS A 239 -15.35 13.32 -11.42
C CYS A 239 -16.62 12.53 -11.07
N ARG A 240 -17.50 12.36 -12.07
CA ARG A 240 -18.70 11.53 -11.94
C ARG A 240 -18.46 10.07 -12.28
N LYS A 241 -17.53 9.84 -13.20
CA LYS A 241 -17.26 8.53 -13.77
C LYS A 241 -15.77 8.34 -14.05
N ILE A 242 -15.30 7.13 -13.82
CA ILE A 242 -13.96 6.65 -14.18
C ILE A 242 -14.14 5.53 -15.20
N VAL A 243 -13.41 5.59 -16.29
CA VAL A 243 -13.39 4.56 -17.34
C VAL A 243 -11.95 4.08 -17.49
N ILE A 244 -11.71 2.78 -17.32
CA ILE A 244 -10.36 2.19 -17.31
C ILE A 244 -10.24 1.26 -18.52
N SER A 245 -9.19 1.41 -19.33
CA SER A 245 -8.94 0.52 -20.48
C SER A 245 -8.59 -0.89 -20.04
N ASP A 246 -8.79 -1.87 -20.93
CA ASP A 246 -8.37 -3.25 -20.68
C ASP A 246 -6.86 -3.32 -20.43
N ARG A 247 -6.08 -2.51 -21.15
CA ARG A 247 -4.62 -2.43 -21.00
C ARG A 247 -4.19 -1.87 -19.65
N ALA A 248 -4.78 -0.76 -19.20
CA ALA A 248 -4.46 -0.17 -17.90
C ALA A 248 -4.84 -1.10 -16.75
N TYR A 249 -6.04 -1.69 -16.79
CA TYR A 249 -6.48 -2.65 -15.78
C TYR A 249 -5.58 -3.89 -15.74
N THR A 250 -5.26 -4.46 -16.90
CA THR A 250 -4.37 -5.63 -16.99
C THR A 250 -2.98 -5.31 -16.44
N SER A 251 -2.45 -4.11 -16.71
CA SER A 251 -1.13 -3.69 -16.21
C SER A 251 -1.11 -3.58 -14.69
N ILE A 252 -2.15 -2.98 -14.09
CA ILE A 252 -2.32 -2.91 -12.63
C ILE A 252 -2.33 -4.31 -12.00
N ILE A 253 -3.14 -5.22 -12.55
CA ILE A 253 -3.26 -6.58 -12.04
C ILE A 253 -1.94 -7.34 -12.20
N ALA A 254 -1.30 -7.26 -13.37
CA ALA A 254 -0.05 -7.97 -13.65
C ALA A 254 1.08 -7.52 -12.72
N GLU A 255 1.25 -6.21 -12.53
CA GLU A 255 2.27 -5.67 -11.62
C GLU A 255 1.99 -6.10 -10.17
N ALA A 256 0.75 -5.96 -9.70
CA ALA A 256 0.38 -6.35 -8.34
C ALA A 256 0.59 -7.84 -8.06
N LEU A 257 0.27 -8.71 -9.02
CA LEU A 257 0.54 -10.16 -8.91
C LEU A 257 2.03 -10.48 -8.94
N SER A 258 2.84 -9.69 -9.65
CA SER A 258 4.29 -9.93 -9.73
C SER A 258 5.04 -9.63 -8.43
N ARG A 259 4.40 -8.87 -7.53
CA ARG A 259 4.97 -8.40 -6.26
C ARG A 259 4.19 -8.87 -5.03
N ASP A 260 3.17 -9.71 -5.19
CA ASP A 260 2.40 -10.25 -4.08
C ASP A 260 3.37 -10.98 -3.10
N PRO A 261 3.31 -10.72 -1.77
CA PRO A 261 2.30 -10.00 -1.00
C PRO A 261 2.73 -8.55 -0.65
N ASP A 262 3.74 -8.02 -1.31
CA ASP A 262 4.26 -6.68 -1.04
C ASP A 262 3.37 -5.61 -1.69
N GLU A 263 3.43 -4.40 -1.15
CA GLU A 263 2.86 -3.24 -1.82
C GLU A 263 3.69 -2.91 -3.06
N THR A 264 2.98 -2.54 -4.12
CA THR A 264 3.54 -2.00 -5.35
C THR A 264 2.52 -1.03 -5.93
N GLY A 265 2.88 -0.29 -6.97
CA GLY A 265 1.99 0.68 -7.57
C GLY A 265 2.58 1.30 -8.83
N GLY A 266 1.98 2.41 -9.24
CA GLY A 266 2.45 3.18 -10.38
C GLY A 266 1.54 4.36 -10.66
N ILE A 267 1.82 5.05 -11.77
CA ILE A 267 1.02 6.21 -12.19
C ILE A 267 -0.05 5.83 -13.20
N LEU A 268 -1.13 6.61 -13.19
CA LEU A 268 -2.27 6.50 -14.10
C LEU A 268 -2.20 7.61 -15.15
N LEU A 269 -2.29 7.24 -16.41
CA LEU A 269 -2.24 8.16 -17.55
C LEU A 269 -3.52 8.07 -18.36
N GLY A 270 -4.00 9.20 -18.87
CA GLY A 270 -5.25 9.21 -19.60
C GLY A 270 -5.74 10.58 -20.01
N ILE A 271 -7.07 10.73 -20.10
CA ILE A 271 -7.73 11.94 -20.59
C ILE A 271 -8.90 12.30 -19.67
N ILE A 272 -9.03 13.58 -19.35
CA ILE A 272 -10.20 14.12 -18.66
C ILE A 272 -11.11 14.77 -19.69
N ASP A 273 -12.32 14.24 -19.85
CA ASP A 273 -13.36 14.82 -20.67
C ASP A 273 -14.58 15.15 -19.81
N LYS A 274 -14.77 16.46 -19.58
CA LYS A 274 -15.75 17.03 -18.65
C LYS A 274 -15.57 16.47 -17.24
N ASP A 275 -16.43 15.54 -16.85
CA ASP A 275 -16.53 14.89 -15.55
C ASP A 275 -16.20 13.39 -15.61
N THR A 276 -15.79 12.89 -16.78
CA THR A 276 -15.37 11.50 -16.96
C THR A 276 -13.85 11.44 -17.09
N TRP A 277 -13.22 10.61 -16.26
CA TRP A 277 -11.79 10.39 -16.26
C TRP A 277 -11.50 9.06 -16.95
N TYR A 278 -10.87 9.13 -18.12
CA TYR A 278 -10.53 7.99 -18.94
C TYR A 278 -9.08 7.58 -18.67
N VAL A 279 -8.87 6.53 -17.89
CA VAL A 279 -7.56 5.92 -17.64
C VAL A 279 -7.21 5.02 -18.82
N VAL A 280 -6.27 5.48 -19.64
CA VAL A 280 -5.84 4.82 -20.87
C VAL A 280 -4.67 3.88 -20.63
N GLU A 281 -3.74 4.27 -19.76
CA GLU A 281 -2.53 3.51 -19.41
C GLU A 281 -2.31 3.53 -17.90
N ALA A 282 -1.69 2.48 -17.39
CA ALA A 282 -1.17 2.39 -16.04
C ALA A 282 0.27 1.85 -16.11
N THR A 283 1.14 2.36 -15.26
CA THR A 283 2.56 1.97 -15.23
C THR A 283 2.89 1.12 -14.02
N ASP A 284 4.04 0.47 -14.08
CA ASP A 284 4.73 -0.19 -12.96
C ASP A 284 5.47 0.87 -12.08
N PRO A 285 6.07 0.47 -10.94
CA PRO A 285 6.70 1.41 -10.01
C PRO A 285 8.07 1.92 -10.51
N GLY A 286 8.65 1.30 -11.53
CA GLY A 286 9.96 1.60 -12.11
C GLY A 286 11.08 0.64 -11.72
N LEU A 287 12.32 1.04 -11.99
CA LEU A 287 13.50 0.18 -11.85
C LEU A 287 14.15 0.29 -10.46
N SER A 288 14.26 1.51 -9.93
CA SER A 288 14.90 1.79 -8.64
C SER A 288 13.86 1.90 -7.53
N THR A 289 13.22 0.78 -7.22
CA THR A 289 12.05 0.75 -6.33
C THR A 289 12.33 0.00 -5.03
N PHE A 290 11.51 0.28 -4.02
CA PHE A 290 11.50 -0.46 -2.76
C PHE A 290 10.08 -0.98 -2.52
N HIS A 291 9.96 -2.20 -2.02
CA HIS A 291 8.68 -2.86 -1.79
C HIS A 291 8.76 -3.66 -0.51
N ASN A 292 7.74 -3.50 0.33
CA ASN A 292 7.42 -4.42 1.39
C ASN A 292 5.89 -4.43 1.58
N ARG A 293 5.41 -5.22 2.53
CA ARG A 293 3.98 -5.49 2.76
C ARG A 293 3.10 -4.30 3.11
N VAL A 294 3.68 -3.18 3.52
CA VAL A 294 2.95 -2.02 4.04
C VAL A 294 3.51 -0.70 3.52
N HIS A 295 4.45 -0.77 2.57
CA HIS A 295 5.14 0.39 2.02
C HIS A 295 5.77 0.05 0.68
N HIS A 296 5.69 1.00 -0.26
CA HIS A 296 6.45 0.95 -1.49
C HIS A 296 7.02 2.33 -1.85
N GLU A 297 8.11 2.33 -2.61
CA GLU A 297 8.73 3.54 -3.18
C GLU A 297 8.84 3.39 -4.68
N MET A 298 8.35 4.39 -5.40
CA MET A 298 8.38 4.45 -6.86
C MET A 298 9.57 5.25 -7.37
N ASP A 299 10.04 4.89 -8.56
CA ASP A 299 11.14 5.57 -9.24
C ASP A 299 10.63 6.81 -10.00
N GLU A 300 10.72 7.96 -9.33
CA GLU A 300 10.39 9.28 -9.90
C GLU A 300 11.04 9.53 -11.27
N LYS A 301 12.32 9.16 -11.43
CA LYS A 301 13.06 9.42 -12.67
C LYS A 301 12.53 8.55 -13.80
N TYR A 302 12.23 7.29 -13.49
CA TYR A 302 11.56 6.41 -14.42
C TYR A 302 10.20 6.97 -14.83
N HIS A 303 9.37 7.42 -13.89
CA HIS A 303 8.05 7.98 -14.20
C HIS A 303 8.13 9.25 -15.04
N ASN A 304 9.04 10.17 -14.71
CA ASN A 304 9.27 11.38 -15.49
C ASN A 304 9.81 11.07 -16.89
N HIS A 305 10.57 9.99 -17.07
CA HIS A 305 11.01 9.52 -18.38
C HIS A 305 9.87 8.84 -19.16
N ILE A 306 9.15 7.89 -18.54
CA ILE A 306 8.22 7.00 -19.23
C ILE A 306 6.91 7.69 -19.56
N TYR A 307 6.47 8.66 -18.75
CA TYR A 307 5.26 9.44 -19.00
C TYR A 307 5.24 10.08 -20.40
N PRO A 308 6.22 10.92 -20.79
CA PRO A 308 6.24 11.49 -22.14
C PRO A 308 6.51 10.44 -23.23
N VAL A 309 7.06 9.26 -22.88
CA VAL A 309 7.23 8.13 -23.82
C VAL A 309 5.91 7.48 -24.16
N ILE A 310 5.08 7.17 -23.16
CA ILE A 310 3.78 6.54 -23.35
C ILE A 310 2.78 7.56 -23.91
N SER A 311 2.74 8.78 -23.35
CA SER A 311 1.78 9.82 -23.72
C SER A 311 1.75 10.12 -25.22
N ARG A 312 2.91 10.15 -25.87
CA ARG A 312 3.05 10.49 -27.31
C ARG A 312 2.72 9.34 -28.27
N LEU A 313 2.48 8.12 -27.77
CA LEU A 313 2.09 6.98 -28.62
C LEU A 313 0.65 7.13 -29.12
N TYR A 314 -0.16 7.92 -28.42
CA TYR A 314 -1.58 8.09 -28.68
C TYR A 314 -1.85 9.30 -29.58
N GLU A 315 -2.89 9.21 -30.39
CA GLU A 315 -3.36 10.33 -31.20
C GLU A 315 -3.71 11.52 -30.31
N LYS A 316 -4.23 11.27 -29.09
CA LYS A 316 -4.37 12.30 -28.06
C LYS A 316 -3.32 12.08 -26.99
N ASP A 317 -2.51 13.10 -26.76
CA ASP A 317 -1.51 13.07 -25.69
C ASP A 317 -2.18 12.79 -24.35
N LEU A 318 -1.72 11.75 -23.67
CA LEU A 318 -2.21 11.42 -22.33
C LEU A 318 -1.66 12.41 -21.31
N CYS A 319 -2.46 12.74 -20.30
CA CYS A 319 -2.04 13.47 -19.11
C CYS A 319 -1.92 12.55 -17.90
N LEU A 320 -1.19 13.01 -16.88
CA LEU A 320 -1.19 12.38 -15.57
C LEU A 320 -2.56 12.54 -14.91
N LEU A 321 -3.13 11.42 -14.46
CA LEU A 321 -4.44 11.39 -13.78
C LEU A 321 -4.31 11.09 -12.29
N GLY A 322 -3.22 10.45 -11.87
CA GLY A 322 -2.98 10.10 -10.47
C GLY A 322 -2.13 8.86 -10.34
N LEU A 323 -2.42 8.06 -9.31
CA LEU A 323 -1.65 6.88 -8.95
C LEU A 323 -2.54 5.72 -8.53
N TRP A 324 -1.93 4.54 -8.52
CA TRP A 324 -2.52 3.32 -7.99
C TRP A 324 -1.50 2.59 -7.14
N HIS A 325 -1.96 1.86 -6.13
CA HIS A 325 -1.11 0.93 -5.41
C HIS A 325 -1.90 -0.22 -4.78
N ARG A 326 -1.20 -1.29 -4.44
CA ARG A 326 -1.73 -2.46 -3.75
C ARG A 326 -1.72 -2.21 -2.25
N HIS A 327 -2.77 -2.64 -1.57
CA HIS A 327 -2.83 -2.73 -0.11
C HIS A 327 -2.98 -4.18 0.37
N PRO A 328 -2.45 -4.50 1.56
CA PRO A 328 -2.64 -5.81 2.17
C PRO A 328 -4.10 -6.05 2.60
N GLY A 329 -4.57 -7.28 2.44
CA GLY A 329 -5.89 -7.71 2.92
C GLY A 329 -7.04 -6.93 2.29
N THR A 330 -8.05 -6.54 3.07
CA THR A 330 -9.25 -5.82 2.61
C THR A 330 -9.15 -4.29 2.77
N LEU A 331 -7.95 -3.76 3.05
CA LEU A 331 -7.78 -2.35 3.40
C LEU A 331 -7.98 -1.44 2.19
N ASN A 332 -9.11 -0.73 2.18
CA ASN A 332 -9.52 0.17 1.09
C ASN A 332 -9.49 1.65 1.50
N THR A 333 -8.65 2.02 2.46
CA THR A 333 -8.49 3.41 2.93
C THR A 333 -7.04 3.83 2.86
N PHE A 334 -6.80 5.10 2.56
CA PHE A 334 -5.49 5.73 2.42
C PHE A 334 -4.91 6.10 3.77
N SER A 335 -3.61 5.87 3.93
CA SER A 335 -2.82 6.34 5.06
C SER A 335 -2.65 7.86 5.05
N GLY A 336 -2.11 8.42 6.14
CA GLY A 336 -1.78 9.85 6.21
C GLY A 336 -0.78 10.31 5.15
N ASP A 337 -0.05 9.37 4.58
CA ASP A 337 1.04 9.61 3.66
C ASP A 337 0.61 9.41 2.22
N ASP A 338 -0.22 8.41 1.97
CA ASP A 338 -1.02 8.34 0.75
C ASP A 338 -1.77 9.66 0.57
N ASN A 339 -2.37 10.21 1.64
CA ASN A 339 -3.03 11.50 1.60
C ASN A 339 -2.09 12.65 1.20
N ARG A 340 -0.84 12.66 1.69
CA ARG A 340 0.15 13.67 1.28
C ARG A 340 0.54 13.51 -0.19
N THR A 341 0.79 12.29 -0.64
CA THR A 341 1.07 11.96 -2.04
C THR A 341 -0.09 12.35 -2.95
N ASN A 342 -1.32 11.97 -2.59
CA ASN A 342 -2.54 12.31 -3.31
C ASN A 342 -2.76 13.82 -3.39
N THR A 343 -2.46 14.58 -2.31
CA THR A 343 -2.44 16.04 -2.37
C THR A 343 -1.41 16.55 -3.37
N SER A 344 -0.15 16.08 -3.33
CA SER A 344 0.88 16.53 -4.27
C SER A 344 0.52 16.24 -5.73
N TYR A 345 -0.03 15.05 -6.02
CA TYR A 345 -0.53 14.72 -7.35
C TYR A 345 -1.71 15.60 -7.74
N SER A 346 -2.67 15.83 -6.83
CA SER A 346 -3.81 16.72 -7.09
C SER A 346 -3.40 18.16 -7.36
N GLU A 347 -2.40 18.67 -6.63
CA GLU A 347 -1.83 20.00 -6.83
C GLU A 347 -1.13 20.11 -8.19
N ALA A 348 -0.34 19.10 -8.56
CA ALA A 348 0.35 19.03 -9.83
C ALA A 348 -0.63 18.93 -11.01
N ILE A 349 -1.62 18.02 -10.95
CA ILE A 349 -2.63 17.83 -11.99
C ILE A 349 -3.54 19.08 -12.09
N GLY A 350 -3.80 19.74 -10.96
CA GLY A 350 -4.58 20.97 -10.87
C GLY A 350 -6.09 20.79 -10.92
N ASN A 351 -6.58 19.58 -11.20
CA ASN A 351 -8.00 19.25 -11.34
C ASN A 351 -8.45 18.10 -10.41
N GLY A 352 -7.76 17.90 -9.28
CA GLY A 352 -7.94 16.71 -8.45
C GLY A 352 -6.99 15.58 -8.83
N THR A 353 -7.12 14.42 -8.19
CA THR A 353 -6.35 13.23 -8.57
C THR A 353 -7.16 11.94 -8.40
N LEU A 354 -6.86 10.95 -9.23
CA LEU A 354 -7.29 9.57 -9.03
C LEU A 354 -6.32 8.84 -8.11
N SER A 355 -6.87 8.07 -7.19
CA SER A 355 -6.08 7.23 -6.28
C SER A 355 -6.77 5.87 -6.23
N PHE A 356 -6.12 4.84 -6.79
CA PHE A 356 -6.68 3.50 -6.85
C PHE A 356 -6.00 2.60 -5.81
N LEU A 357 -6.80 1.76 -5.16
CA LEU A 357 -6.34 0.71 -4.27
C LEU A 357 -6.70 -0.64 -4.87
N LEU A 358 -5.73 -1.55 -4.91
CA LEU A 358 -5.95 -2.94 -5.29
C LEU A 358 -5.73 -3.86 -4.08
N ASN A 359 -6.66 -4.78 -3.89
CA ASN A 359 -6.62 -5.79 -2.85
C ASN A 359 -6.89 -7.17 -3.47
N PHE A 360 -6.29 -8.24 -2.94
CA PHE A 360 -6.59 -9.62 -3.33
C PHE A 360 -7.34 -10.35 -2.21
N VAL A 361 -8.69 -10.42 -2.27
CA VAL A 361 -9.52 -11.09 -1.26
C VAL A 361 -10.83 -11.67 -1.84
N PRO A 362 -10.94 -12.99 -2.13
CA PRO A 362 -9.88 -13.85 -2.67
C PRO A 362 -9.48 -13.44 -4.10
N ASP A 363 -10.33 -12.67 -4.78
CA ASP A 363 -10.11 -12.15 -6.13
C ASP A 363 -9.62 -10.70 -6.08
N ALA A 364 -9.17 -10.19 -7.22
CA ALA A 364 -8.78 -8.80 -7.39
C ALA A 364 -9.96 -7.84 -7.15
N GLN A 365 -9.84 -7.01 -6.12
CA GLN A 365 -10.77 -5.92 -5.81
C GLN A 365 -10.08 -4.58 -6.05
N LEU A 366 -10.47 -3.89 -7.12
CA LEU A 366 -9.98 -2.53 -7.42
C LEU A 366 -10.98 -1.49 -6.90
N THR A 367 -10.53 -0.68 -5.95
CA THR A 367 -11.29 0.46 -5.42
C THR A 367 -10.70 1.76 -5.95
N CYS A 368 -11.51 2.51 -6.69
CA CYS A 368 -11.09 3.77 -7.31
C CYS A 368 -11.65 4.97 -6.56
N TYR A 369 -10.78 5.86 -6.11
CA TYR A 369 -11.15 7.13 -5.51
C TYR A 369 -10.76 8.31 -6.39
N TYR A 370 -11.48 9.41 -6.23
CA TYR A 370 -11.10 10.72 -6.73
C TYR A 370 -10.98 11.69 -5.55
N LEU A 371 -9.84 12.36 -5.39
CA LEU A 371 -9.64 13.39 -4.38
C LEU A 371 -9.96 14.78 -4.94
N ASP A 372 -10.94 15.46 -4.36
CA ASP A 372 -11.22 16.87 -4.66
C ASP A 372 -10.44 17.81 -3.73
N ASP A 373 -9.11 17.79 -3.82
CA ASP A 373 -8.24 18.45 -2.82
C ASP A 373 -8.53 19.95 -2.63
N LYS A 374 -8.76 20.68 -3.73
CA LYS A 374 -9.06 22.12 -3.72
C LYS A 374 -10.55 22.45 -3.54
N GLY A 375 -11.42 21.44 -3.59
CA GLY A 375 -12.85 21.61 -3.38
C GLY A 375 -13.23 21.21 -1.97
N THR A 376 -13.79 20.02 -1.79
CA THR A 376 -14.18 19.51 -0.46
C THR A 376 -13.01 19.05 0.38
N GLY A 377 -11.87 18.77 -0.25
CA GLY A 377 -10.74 18.12 0.39
C GLY A 377 -10.95 16.64 0.63
N SER A 378 -12.04 16.04 0.16
CA SER A 378 -12.48 14.66 0.49
C SER A 378 -12.31 13.72 -0.70
N TYR A 379 -12.26 12.41 -0.42
CA TYR A 379 -12.33 11.36 -1.43
C TYR A 379 -13.79 11.09 -1.82
N TYR A 380 -14.01 10.98 -3.13
CA TYR A 380 -15.25 10.48 -3.72
C TYR A 380 -15.02 9.09 -4.29
N LYS A 381 -16.09 8.30 -4.41
CA LYS A 381 -16.09 6.99 -5.08
C LYS A 381 -17.00 7.07 -6.31
N PRO A 382 -16.49 7.56 -7.46
CA PRO A 382 -17.26 7.69 -8.69
C PRO A 382 -17.72 6.35 -9.25
N GLU A 383 -18.62 6.37 -10.23
CA GLU A 383 -18.95 5.16 -10.99
C GLU A 383 -17.72 4.68 -11.78
N VAL A 384 -17.37 3.39 -11.69
CA VAL A 384 -16.23 2.81 -12.40
C VAL A 384 -16.72 1.87 -13.51
N LYS A 385 -16.14 2.00 -14.70
CA LYS A 385 -16.30 1.06 -15.82
C LYS A 385 -14.94 0.58 -16.30
N ILE A 386 -14.79 -0.73 -16.46
CA ILE A 386 -13.53 -1.35 -16.90
C ILE A 386 -13.73 -2.03 -18.25
N GLY A 387 -12.88 -1.69 -19.21
CA GLY A 387 -12.74 -2.33 -20.51
C GLY A 387 -12.93 -1.37 -21.69
N ASP A 388 -12.26 -1.69 -22.79
CA ASP A 388 -12.14 -0.83 -23.98
C ASP A 388 -13.50 -0.55 -24.63
N LYS A 389 -14.48 -1.45 -24.45
CA LYS A 389 -15.86 -1.24 -24.89
C LYS A 389 -16.50 0.04 -24.34
N TYR A 390 -16.04 0.54 -23.19
CA TYR A 390 -16.55 1.76 -22.56
C TYR A 390 -15.89 3.05 -23.09
N PHE A 391 -14.88 2.92 -23.96
CA PHE A 391 -14.29 4.01 -24.74
C PHE A 391 -15.00 4.21 -26.08
N LYS A 392 -16.00 3.39 -26.42
CA LYS A 392 -16.74 3.48 -27.68
C LYS A 392 -17.30 4.89 -27.88
N GLY A 393 -17.00 5.48 -29.05
CA GLY A 393 -17.39 6.85 -29.39
C GLY A 393 -16.35 7.91 -29.01
N THR A 394 -15.21 7.51 -28.45
CA THR A 394 -14.03 8.34 -28.25
C THR A 394 -12.90 7.90 -29.19
N ASP A 395 -11.89 8.76 -29.34
CA ASP A 395 -10.62 8.48 -30.04
C ASP A 395 -9.46 8.26 -29.05
N TYR A 396 -9.75 8.07 -27.76
CA TYR A 396 -8.75 8.12 -26.69
C TYR A 396 -7.81 6.90 -26.62
N LEU A 397 -8.18 5.78 -27.26
CA LEU A 397 -7.32 4.59 -27.39
C LEU A 397 -6.59 4.51 -28.74
N VAL A 398 -6.83 5.47 -29.65
CA VAL A 398 -6.23 5.45 -30.99
C VAL A 398 -4.76 5.82 -30.90
N LEU A 399 -3.90 5.01 -31.52
CA LEU A 399 -2.47 5.30 -31.64
C LEU A 399 -2.21 6.34 -32.71
N ALA A 400 -1.23 7.21 -32.47
CA ALA A 400 -0.83 8.24 -33.43
C ALA A 400 -0.22 7.59 -34.69
N ASP A 401 -0.70 8.02 -35.86
CA ASP A 401 -0.11 7.62 -37.13
C ASP A 401 1.22 8.37 -37.40
N GLU A 402 1.97 7.90 -38.39
CA GLU A 402 3.26 8.48 -38.75
C GLU A 402 3.15 9.98 -39.07
N LYS A 403 2.08 10.41 -39.75
CA LYS A 403 1.86 11.82 -40.10
C LYS A 403 1.68 12.68 -38.86
N THR A 404 0.90 12.21 -37.89
CA THR A 404 0.69 12.87 -36.60
C THR A 404 1.99 12.97 -35.81
N LEU A 405 2.77 11.89 -35.77
CA LEU A 405 4.07 11.88 -35.10
C LEU A 405 5.08 12.82 -35.75
N ILE A 406 5.16 12.86 -37.08
CA ILE A 406 6.01 13.81 -37.82
C ILE A 406 5.61 15.25 -37.51
N ALA A 407 4.30 15.55 -37.49
CA ALA A 407 3.79 16.88 -37.15
C ALA A 407 4.15 17.28 -35.70
N ARG A 408 4.22 16.33 -34.77
CA ARG A 408 4.58 16.54 -33.36
C ARG A 408 6.07 16.47 -33.05
N LYS A 409 6.94 16.22 -34.04
CA LYS A 409 8.39 16.01 -33.82
C LYS A 409 9.04 17.06 -32.91
N ARG A 410 8.78 18.35 -33.14
CA ARG A 410 9.36 19.45 -32.33
C ARG A 410 8.84 19.45 -30.89
N GLN A 411 7.58 19.05 -30.67
CA GLN A 411 7.03 18.91 -29.33
C GLN A 411 7.72 17.77 -28.58
N MET A 412 7.79 16.57 -29.18
CA MET A 412 8.42 15.40 -28.56
C MET A 412 9.90 15.64 -28.22
N GLN A 413 10.63 16.35 -29.08
CA GLN A 413 12.03 16.73 -28.81
C GLN A 413 12.20 17.72 -27.66
N ARG A 414 11.21 18.58 -27.38
CA ARG A 414 11.25 19.50 -26.23
C ARG A 414 10.93 18.78 -24.94
N GLU A 415 9.88 17.96 -24.94
CA GLU A 415 9.43 17.21 -23.75
C GLU A 415 10.53 16.31 -23.17
N ILE A 416 11.39 15.73 -24.01
CA ILE A 416 12.53 14.92 -23.55
C ILE A 416 13.65 15.78 -22.95
N LYS A 417 13.88 17.00 -23.49
CA LYS A 417 14.95 17.89 -23.03
C LYS A 417 14.62 18.59 -21.71
N GLU A 418 13.34 18.79 -21.41
CA GLU A 418 12.87 19.43 -20.18
C GLU A 418 12.84 18.45 -18.99
N VAL A 419 12.96 17.13 -19.24
CA VAL A 419 12.99 16.06 -18.22
C VAL A 419 14.43 15.67 -17.81
N GLY A 420 15.45 16.10 -18.59
CA GLY A 420 16.85 15.69 -18.46
C GLY A 420 17.72 16.57 -17.59
#